data_AF-A0A270B5K4-F1
#
_entry.id   AF-A0A270B5K4-F1
#
_cell.length_a   1.000
_cell.length_b   1.000
_cell.length_c   1.000
_cell.angle_alpha   90.00
_cell.angle_beta   90.00
_cell.angle_gamma   90.00
#
_symmetry.space_group_name_H-M   'P 1'
#
loop_
_entity.id
_entity.type
_entity.pdbx_description
1 polymer ?
#
loop_
_entity_poly.entity_id
_entity_poly.type
_entity_poly.pdbx_seq_one_letter_code
_entity_poly.pdbx_strand_id
1 'polypeptide(L)'
;MPADIRGAVASHAKKAGVPVGEWLTLAVREKIKADRNAKKDIAVRGPVSMTEAGKVVEMLQGLAGAGVELPASLQKSAVSMMRKVTQEVSKGVTLKTERVTDSEDGQTASQNGHTD
;
A
#
# COMPACT_ATOMS: atom_id res chain seq x y z
N MET A 1 23.47 -2.03 -6.62
CA MET A 1 23.60 -3.15 -5.68
C MET A 1 25.08 -3.35 -5.38
N PRO A 2 25.53 -3.11 -4.14
CA PRO A 2 26.87 -3.44 -3.68
C PRO A 2 27.29 -4.87 -4.04
N ALA A 3 28.57 -5.08 -4.35
CA ALA A 3 29.10 -6.37 -4.84
C ALA A 3 28.96 -7.49 -3.81
N ASP A 4 29.15 -7.13 -2.55
CA ASP A 4 29.02 -7.92 -1.34
C ASP A 4 27.59 -8.49 -1.16
N ILE A 5 26.56 -7.69 -1.48
CA ILE A 5 25.17 -8.16 -1.45
C ILE A 5 24.91 -9.17 -2.58
N ARG A 6 25.41 -8.92 -3.79
CA ARG A 6 25.26 -9.86 -4.91
C ARG A 6 25.94 -11.19 -4.64
N GLY A 7 27.15 -11.17 -4.06
CA GLY A 7 27.89 -12.37 -3.67
C GLY A 7 27.17 -13.18 -2.58
N ALA A 8 26.65 -12.50 -1.56
CA ALA A 8 25.86 -13.15 -0.50
C ALA A 8 24.61 -13.81 -1.08
N VAL A 9 23.82 -13.10 -1.89
CA VAL A 9 22.60 -13.64 -2.51
C VAL A 9 22.92 -14.85 -3.41
N ALA A 10 23.96 -14.77 -4.24
CA ALA A 10 24.38 -15.88 -5.09
C ALA A 10 24.81 -17.11 -4.29
N SER A 11 25.54 -16.92 -3.18
CA SER A 11 25.92 -18.00 -2.28
C SER A 11 24.70 -18.66 -1.63
N HIS A 12 23.73 -17.89 -1.16
CA HIS A 12 22.54 -18.46 -0.51
C HIS A 12 21.60 -19.15 -1.51
N ALA A 13 21.43 -18.58 -2.71
CA ALA A 13 20.68 -19.22 -3.79
C ALA A 13 21.31 -20.57 -4.17
N LYS A 14 22.64 -20.62 -4.30
CA LYS A 14 23.39 -21.86 -4.57
C LYS A 14 23.21 -22.91 -3.46
N LYS A 15 23.24 -22.49 -2.18
CA LYS A 15 23.01 -23.39 -1.04
C LYS A 15 21.58 -23.94 -0.99
N ALA A 16 20.61 -23.13 -1.39
CA ALA A 16 19.20 -23.51 -1.45
C ALA A 16 18.83 -24.29 -2.73
N GLY A 17 19.77 -24.44 -3.68
CA GLY A 17 19.54 -25.18 -4.93
C GLY A 17 18.58 -24.51 -5.90
N VAL A 18 18.30 -23.21 -5.73
CA VAL A 18 17.33 -22.45 -6.53
C VAL A 18 18.00 -21.28 -7.26
N PRO A 19 17.45 -20.81 -8.39
CA PRO A 19 17.91 -19.61 -9.06
C PRO A 19 17.92 -18.39 -8.13
N VAL A 20 18.86 -17.46 -8.36
CA VAL A 20 19.03 -16.24 -7.55
C VAL A 20 17.73 -15.42 -7.46
N GLY A 21 17.02 -15.26 -8.58
CA GLY A 21 15.75 -14.52 -8.62
C GLY A 21 14.68 -15.17 -7.75
N GLU A 22 14.54 -16.49 -7.83
CA GLU A 22 13.58 -17.27 -7.05
C GLU A 22 13.91 -17.26 -5.55
N TRP A 23 15.19 -17.43 -5.22
CA TRP A 23 15.67 -17.31 -3.84
C TRP A 23 15.34 -15.93 -3.25
N LEU A 24 15.55 -14.86 -4.01
CA LEU A 24 15.26 -13.49 -3.55
C LEU A 24 13.75 -13.30 -3.32
N THR A 25 12.90 -13.80 -4.21
CA THR A 25 11.45 -13.74 -4.04
C THR A 25 10.99 -14.48 -2.79
N LEU A 26 11.54 -15.68 -2.54
CA LEU A 26 11.25 -16.47 -1.34
C LEU A 26 11.72 -15.76 -0.08
N ALA A 27 12.96 -15.26 -0.06
CA ALA A 27 13.53 -14.56 1.08
C ALA A 27 12.73 -13.30 1.46
N VAL A 28 12.29 -12.51 0.46
CA VAL A 28 11.43 -11.35 0.69
C VAL A 28 10.07 -11.78 1.25
N ARG A 29 9.44 -12.82 0.68
CA ARG A 29 8.15 -13.32 1.16
C ARG A 29 8.24 -13.84 2.60
N GLU A 30 9.28 -14.59 2.93
CA GLU A 30 9.51 -15.09 4.29
C GLU A 30 9.77 -13.97 5.27
N LYS A 31 10.55 -12.96 4.87
CA LYS A 31 10.78 -11.77 5.68
C LYS A 31 9.47 -11.02 5.96
N ILE A 32 8.61 -10.86 4.96
CA ILE A 32 7.27 -10.26 5.11
C ILE A 32 6.37 -11.10 6.02
N LYS A 33 6.43 -12.43 5.93
CA LYS A 33 5.66 -13.32 6.82
C LYS A 33 6.17 -13.21 8.26
N ALA A 34 7.47 -13.25 8.47
CA ALA A 34 8.10 -13.14 9.78
C ALA A 34 7.81 -11.78 10.43
N ASP A 35 7.92 -10.68 9.68
CA ASP A 35 7.65 -9.34 10.20
C ASP A 35 6.16 -9.14 10.53
N ARG A 36 5.22 -9.72 9.75
CA ARG A 36 3.79 -9.77 10.10
C ARG A 36 3.54 -10.54 11.39
N ASN A 37 4.15 -11.72 11.53
CA ASN A 37 4.01 -12.54 12.74
C ASN A 37 4.62 -11.85 13.97
N ALA A 38 5.71 -11.10 13.78
CA ALA A 38 6.35 -10.30 14.81
C ALA A 38 5.61 -9.00 15.14
N LYS A 39 4.44 -8.74 14.53
CA LYS A 39 3.69 -7.46 14.62
C LYS A 39 4.53 -6.23 14.28
N LYS A 40 5.66 -6.40 13.57
CA LYS A 40 6.34 -5.27 12.94
C LYS A 40 5.40 -4.79 11.85
N ASP A 41 4.94 -3.55 11.96
CA ASP A 41 3.94 -2.99 11.05
C ASP A 41 4.57 -2.92 9.66
N ILE A 42 4.35 -3.94 8.82
CA ILE A 42 4.69 -3.89 7.40
C ILE A 42 3.60 -3.05 6.77
N ALA A 43 3.72 -1.75 7.00
CA ALA A 43 2.85 -0.77 6.44
C ALA A 43 3.19 -0.61 4.96
N VAL A 44 2.67 -1.49 4.11
CA VAL A 44 2.02 -1.00 2.88
C VAL A 44 0.62 -0.54 3.31
N ARG A 45 0.59 0.44 4.21
CA ARG A 45 -0.63 1.15 4.57
C ARG A 45 -0.55 2.43 3.76
N GLY A 46 -1.16 2.38 2.58
CA GLY A 46 -1.53 3.61 1.91
C GLY A 46 -2.33 4.45 2.91
N PRO A 47 -2.10 5.76 2.97
CA PRO A 47 -2.86 6.63 3.86
C PRO A 47 -4.36 6.44 3.63
N VAL A 48 -5.11 6.29 4.73
CA VAL A 48 -6.56 6.04 4.67
C VAL A 48 -7.24 7.37 4.36
N SER A 49 -7.91 7.46 3.21
CA SER A 49 -8.72 8.64 2.87
C SER A 49 -9.88 8.77 3.87
N MET A 50 -10.06 9.96 4.45
CA MET A 50 -11.16 10.22 5.39
C MET A 50 -12.53 10.03 4.73
N THR A 51 -12.63 10.33 3.43
CA THR A 51 -13.85 10.14 2.65
C THR A 51 -14.20 8.66 2.54
N GLU A 52 -13.21 7.80 2.32
CA GLU A 52 -13.41 6.35 2.21
C GLU A 52 -13.74 5.74 3.58
N ALA A 53 -13.08 6.19 4.64
CA ALA A 53 -13.40 5.79 6.00
C ALA A 53 -14.84 6.16 6.39
N GLY A 54 -15.30 7.37 6.01
CA GLY A 54 -16.67 7.82 6.22
C GLY A 54 -17.69 6.91 5.54
N LYS A 55 -17.48 6.57 4.27
CA LYS A 55 -18.35 5.65 3.50
C LYS A 55 -18.48 4.28 4.18
N VAL A 56 -17.39 3.75 4.74
CA VAL A 56 -17.43 2.46 5.45
C VAL A 56 -18.25 2.56 6.73
N VAL A 57 -18.16 3.67 7.46
CA VAL A 57 -18.99 3.90 8.66
C VAL A 57 -20.47 4.01 8.29
N GLU A 58 -20.81 4.74 7.22
CA GLU A 58 -22.18 4.85 6.71
C GLU A 58 -22.76 3.49 6.29
N MET A 59 -21.98 2.66 5.60
CA MET A 59 -22.38 1.31 5.25
C MET A 59 -22.64 0.44 6.48
N LEU A 60 -21.77 0.52 7.50
CA LEU A 60 -21.95 -0.22 8.75
C LEU A 60 -23.20 0.23 9.51
N GLN A 61 -23.49 1.54 9.51
CA GLN A 61 -24.73 2.08 10.06
C GLN A 61 -25.95 1.60 9.29
N GLY A 62 -25.88 1.55 7.95
CA GLY A 62 -26.94 1.01 7.10
C GLY A 62 -27.23 -0.47 7.37
N LEU A 63 -26.18 -1.28 7.53
CA LEU A 63 -26.32 -2.69 7.90
C LEU A 63 -26.92 -2.86 9.30
N ALA A 64 -26.46 -2.07 10.27
CA ALA A 64 -27.02 -2.11 11.63
C ALA A 64 -28.49 -1.66 11.66
N GLY A 65 -28.85 -0.61 10.90
CA GLY A 65 -30.23 -0.14 10.75
C GLY A 65 -31.15 -1.12 10.04
N ALA A 66 -30.60 -1.95 9.15
CA ALA A 66 -31.32 -3.04 8.50
C ALA A 66 -31.45 -4.31 9.38
N GLY A 67 -30.98 -4.27 10.63
CA GLY A 67 -31.03 -5.40 11.56
C GLY A 67 -30.03 -6.52 11.23
N VAL A 68 -29.03 -6.25 10.39
CA VAL A 68 -27.98 -7.22 10.08
C VAL A 68 -27.01 -7.29 11.25
N GLU A 69 -26.93 -8.45 11.89
CA GLU A 69 -25.96 -8.68 12.95
C GLU A 69 -24.55 -8.71 12.36
N LEU A 70 -23.76 -7.67 12.65
CA LEU A 70 -22.41 -7.55 12.14
C LEU A 70 -21.48 -8.57 12.83
N PRO A 71 -20.73 -9.39 12.07
CA PRO A 71 -19.77 -10.34 12.66
C PRO A 71 -18.76 -9.64 13.57
N ALA A 72 -18.38 -10.28 14.68
CA ALA A 72 -17.42 -9.70 15.64
C ALA A 72 -16.06 -9.34 15.02
N SER A 73 -15.64 -10.05 13.96
CA SER A 73 -14.44 -9.73 13.18
C SER A 73 -14.56 -8.38 12.45
N LEU A 74 -15.74 -8.07 11.92
CA LEU A 74 -16.04 -6.83 11.22
C LEU A 74 -16.10 -5.65 12.18
N GLN A 75 -16.72 -5.83 13.35
CA GLN A 75 -16.75 -4.82 14.41
C GLN A 75 -15.34 -4.45 14.88
N LYS A 76 -14.48 -5.45 15.13
CA LYS A 76 -13.06 -5.23 15.49
C LYS A 76 -12.29 -4.51 14.40
N SER A 77 -12.57 -4.83 13.14
CA SER A 77 -11.94 -4.17 11.98
C SER A 77 -12.38 -2.71 11.85
N ALA A 78 -13.67 -2.42 12.02
CA ALA A 78 -14.21 -1.06 12.05
C ALA A 78 -13.57 -0.20 13.15
N VAL A 79 -13.49 -0.72 14.37
CA VAL A 79 -12.84 -0.03 15.50
C VAL A 79 -11.35 0.19 15.23
N SER A 80 -10.66 -0.79 14.62
CA SER A 80 -9.24 -0.64 14.23
C SER A 80 -9.05 0.44 13.18
N MET A 81 -9.92 0.53 12.17
CA MET A 81 -9.88 1.58 11.16
C MET A 81 -10.12 2.96 11.75
N MET A 82 -11.14 3.12 12.59
CA MET A 82 -11.41 4.40 13.25
C MET A 82 -10.22 4.87 14.09
N ARG A 83 -9.61 3.97 14.88
CA ARG A 83 -8.39 4.28 15.65
C ARG A 83 -7.24 4.73 14.75
N LYS A 84 -7.06 4.09 13.59
CA LYS A 84 -6.02 4.49 12.62
C LYS A 84 -6.32 5.86 12.02
N VAL A 85 -7.55 6.13 11.61
CA VAL A 85 -7.95 7.46 11.10
C VAL A 85 -7.67 8.53 12.15
N THR A 86 -8.04 8.31 13.42
CA THR A 86 -7.71 9.25 14.51
C THR A 86 -6.20 9.46 14.68
N GLN A 87 -5.40 8.39 14.56
CA GLN A 87 -3.94 8.48 14.66
C GLN A 87 -3.28 9.18 13.46
N GLU A 88 -3.79 8.98 12.25
CA GLU A 88 -3.26 9.66 11.07
C GLU A 88 -3.64 11.15 11.07
N VAL A 89 -4.86 11.47 11.53
CA VAL A 89 -5.30 12.86 11.79
C VAL A 89 -4.42 13.53 12.85
N SER A 90 -4.14 12.86 13.98
CA SER A 90 -3.30 13.44 15.04
C SER A 90 -1.84 13.65 14.62
N LYS A 91 -1.36 12.89 13.63
CA LYS A 91 -0.03 13.04 13.03
C LYS A 91 0.02 14.03 11.87
N GLY A 92 -1.11 14.60 11.45
CA GLY A 92 -1.18 15.53 10.32
C GLY A 92 -0.94 14.87 8.95
N VAL A 93 -1.07 13.54 8.86
CA VAL A 93 -0.95 12.80 7.60
C VAL A 93 -2.32 12.83 6.90
N THR A 94 -2.65 13.96 6.28
CA THR A 94 -3.80 14.05 5.38
C THR A 94 -3.32 13.90 3.95
N LEU A 95 -3.85 12.90 3.25
CA LEU A 95 -3.70 12.80 1.80
C LEU A 95 -4.24 14.08 1.17
N LYS A 96 -3.37 14.86 0.52
CA LYS A 96 -3.82 15.76 -0.54
C LYS A 96 -4.34 14.86 -1.65
N THR A 97 -5.65 14.87 -1.85
CA THR A 97 -6.30 14.33 -3.05
C THR A 97 -5.63 14.97 -4.26
N GLU A 98 -4.70 14.28 -4.92
CA GLU A 98 -4.32 14.61 -6.28
C GLU A 98 -5.54 14.32 -7.15
N ARG A 99 -6.26 15.38 -7.52
CA ARG A 99 -7.16 15.33 -8.66
C ARG A 99 -6.27 15.11 -9.88
N VAL A 100 -6.28 13.91 -10.42
CA VAL A 100 -5.89 13.69 -11.81
C VAL A 100 -6.93 14.40 -12.65
N THR A 101 -6.64 15.64 -13.06
CA THR A 101 -7.36 16.29 -14.15
C THR A 101 -6.82 15.68 -15.43
N ASP A 102 -7.57 14.74 -15.96
CA ASP A 102 -7.54 14.41 -17.38
C ASP A 102 -7.73 15.70 -18.17
N SER A 103 -6.77 16.02 -19.02
CA SER A 103 -6.90 17.05 -20.04
C SER A 103 -6.26 16.48 -21.28
N GLU A 104 -7.04 15.63 -21.96
CA GLU A 104 -7.02 15.56 -23.41
C GLU A 104 -7.30 16.97 -23.94
N ASP A 105 -6.31 17.55 -24.63
CA ASP A 105 -6.57 18.41 -25.78
C ASP A 105 -5.31 18.39 -26.65
N GLY A 106 -5.44 17.73 -27.81
CA GLY A 106 -4.45 17.84 -28.86
C GLY A 106 -4.57 19.18 -29.56
N GLN A 107 -3.45 19.86 -29.78
CA GLN A 107 -3.27 20.59 -31.04
C GLN A 107 -1.81 20.88 -31.37
N THR A 108 -1.49 20.45 -32.59
CA THR A 108 -0.39 20.76 -33.50
C THR A 108 0.29 22.13 -33.34
N ALA A 109 1.62 22.15 -33.41
CA ALA A 109 2.36 23.19 -34.13
C ALA A 109 3.74 22.69 -34.56
N SER A 110 3.86 22.49 -35.87
CA SER A 110 5.11 22.41 -36.61
C SER A 110 5.76 23.79 -36.68
N GLN A 111 7.05 23.95 -36.36
CA GLN A 111 7.88 25.00 -36.99
C GLN A 111 9.40 24.75 -36.86
N ASN A 112 10.09 25.13 -37.93
CA ASN A 112 11.46 24.81 -38.37
C ASN A 112 12.58 25.67 -37.76
N GLY A 113 13.84 25.26 -38.03
CA GLY A 113 14.99 26.14 -38.34
C GLY A 113 16.02 26.27 -37.20
N HIS A 114 17.23 25.70 -37.31
CA HIS A 114 18.45 26.18 -38.01
C HIS A 114 19.07 27.46 -37.43
N THR A 115 20.37 27.37 -37.10
CA THR A 115 21.50 28.35 -37.04
C THR A 115 22.31 28.03 -35.78
N ASP A 116 23.64 27.95 -35.74
CA ASP A 116 24.76 27.95 -36.69
C ASP A 116 25.88 27.16 -35.98
#